data_AF-A0A3S4ECW2-F1
#
_entry.id   AF-A0A3S4ECW2-F1
#
_cell.length_a   1.000
_cell.length_b   1.000
_cell.length_c   1.000
_cell.angle_alpha   90.00
_cell.angle_beta   90.00
_cell.angle_gamma   90.00
#
_symmetry.space_group_name_H-M   'P 1'
#
loop_
_entity.id
_entity.type
_entity.pdbx_description
1 polymer ?
#
loop_
_entity_poly.entity_id
_entity_poly.type
_entity_poly.pdbx_seq_one_letter_code
_entity_poly.pdbx_strand_id
1 'polypeptide(L)' 'MMEKENLIEIANTVMPFGKYQGRVLIDLPEEYLLWFARKGGIPQRQIGDADGNDAGD' A
#
# COMPACT_ATOMS: atom_id res chain seq x y z
N MET A 1 -1.33 6.80 12.45
CA MET A 1 -1.30 7.97 11.54
C MET A 1 -0.51 7.59 10.29
N MET A 2 -0.95 7.98 9.09
CA MET A 2 -0.15 7.83 7.87
C MET A 2 0.95 8.90 7.90
N GLU A 3 2.18 8.51 8.22
CA GLU A 3 3.33 9.42 8.20
C GLU A 3 3.80 9.67 6.75
N LYS A 4 4.37 10.85 6.48
CA LYS A 4 4.82 11.23 5.13
C LYS A 4 5.86 10.27 4.55
N GLU A 5 6.66 9.67 5.41
CA GLU A 5 7.68 8.69 5.04
C GLU A 5 7.06 7.41 4.44
N ASN A 6 5.88 7.01 4.94
CA ASN A 6 5.14 5.86 4.42
C ASN A 6 4.65 6.09 2.99
N LEU A 7 4.30 7.34 2.63
CA LEU A 7 3.87 7.67 1.27
C LEU A 7 5.01 7.53 0.26
N ILE A 8 6.24 7.89 0.66
CA ILE A 8 7.42 7.76 -0.18
C ILE A 8 7.77 6.28 -0.39
N GLU A 9 7.72 5.47 0.67
CA GLU A 9 7.93 4.02 0.53
C GLU A 9 6.89 3.36 -0.38
N ILE A 10 5.61 3.75 -0.27
CA ILE A 10 4.55 3.24 -1.14
C ILE A 10 4.80 3.68 -2.59
N ALA A 11 5.14 4.94 -2.83
CA ALA A 11 5.43 5.43 -4.18
C ALA A 11 6.60 4.67 -4.86
N ASN A 12 7.62 4.30 -4.09
CA ASN A 12 8.77 3.53 -4.56
C ASN A 12 8.56 2.00 -4.50
N THR A 13 7.41 1.54 -4.02
CA THR A 13 7.12 0.11 -3.97
C THR A 13 6.98 -0.43 -5.39
N VAL A 14 7.71 -1.51 -5.68
CA VAL A 14 7.66 -2.20 -6.97
C VAL A 14 6.50 -3.19 -6.96
N MET A 15 5.74 -3.21 -8.06
CA MET A 15 4.66 -4.17 -8.24
C MET A 15 5.21 -5.60 -8.23
N PRO A 16 4.77 -6.47 -7.30
CA PRO A 16 5.28 -7.82 -7.17
C PRO A 16 4.65 -8.81 -8.17
N PHE A 17 3.54 -8.44 -8.83
CA PHE A 17 2.82 -9.30 -9.76
C PHE A 17 2.00 -8.49 -10.78
N GLY A 18 1.45 -9.20 -11.77
CA GLY A 18 0.56 -8.63 -12.79
C GLY A 18 1.30 -8.07 -14.00
N LYS A 19 0.56 -7.34 -14.86
CA LYS A 19 1.08 -6.81 -16.14
C LYS A 19 2.26 -5.84 -15.96
N TYR A 20 2.33 -5.17 -14.82
CA TYR A 20 3.35 -4.16 -14.49
C TYR A 20 4.36 -4.65 -13.45
N GLN A 21 4.51 -5.96 -13.28
CA GLN A 21 5.52 -6.55 -12.40
C GLN A 21 6.90 -5.95 -12.70
N GLY A 22 7.62 -5.56 -11.64
CA GLY A 22 8.95 -4.94 -11.77
C GLY A 22 8.95 -3.43 -12.01
N ARG A 23 7.78 -2.79 -12.09
CA ARG A 23 7.65 -1.32 -12.14
C ARG A 23 7.23 -0.74 -10.79
N VAL A 24 7.66 0.48 -10.50
CA VAL A 24 7.24 1.23 -9.32
C VAL A 24 5.78 1.68 -9.43
N LEU A 25 5.05 1.70 -8.31
CA LEU A 25 3.64 2.10 -8.28
C LEU A 25 3.40 3.48 -8.88
N ILE A 26 4.32 4.43 -8.67
CA ILE A 26 4.20 5.79 -9.22
C ILE A 26 4.33 5.87 -10.75
N ASP A 27 4.91 4.84 -11.40
CA ASP A 27 5.06 4.77 -12.86
C ASP A 27 3.85 4.08 -13.53
N LEU A 28 2.86 3.68 -12.74
CA LEU A 28 1.65 3.03 -13.25
C LEU A 28 0.64 4.08 -13.77
N PRO A 29 -0.11 3.74 -14.84
CA PRO A 29 -1.19 4.59 -15.30
C PRO A 29 -2.29 4.73 -14.22
N GLU A 30 -2.86 5.93 -14.13
CA GLU A 30 -3.88 6.29 -13.13
C GLU A 30 -5.05 5.31 -13.08
N GLU A 31 -5.56 4.88 -14.25
CA GLU A 31 -6.66 3.91 -14.33
C GLU A 31 -6.34 2.57 -13.65
N TYR A 32 -5.08 2.13 -13.76
CA TYR A 32 -4.62 0.89 -13.14
C TYR A 32 -4.49 1.07 -11.63
N LEU A 33 -3.96 2.21 -11.16
CA LEU A 33 -3.92 2.55 -9.74
C LEU A 33 -5.32 2.63 -9.14
N LEU A 34 -6.29 3.21 -9.85
CA LEU A 34 -7.67 3.32 -9.41
C LEU A 34 -8.36 1.95 -9.34
N TRP A 35 -8.15 1.10 -10.35
CA TRP A 35 -8.62 -0.28 -10.32
C TRP A 35 -7.98 -1.08 -9.17
N PHE A 36 -6.68 -0.92 -8.95
CA PHE A 36 -5.93 -1.61 -7.91
C PHE A 36 -6.37 -1.17 -6.51
N ALA A 37 -6.58 0.13 -6.30
CA ALA A 37 -7.15 0.69 -5.07
C ALA A 37 -8.56 0.16 -4.81
N ARG A 38 -9.42 0.11 -5.84
CA ARG A 38 -10.78 -0.45 -5.75
C ARG A 38 -10.78 -1.95 -5.45
N LYS A 39 -9.77 -2.69 -5.90
CA LYS A 39 -9.63 -4.12 -5.66
C LYS A 39 -9.06 -4.46 -4.27
N GLY A 40 -8.71 -3.45 -3.47
CA GLY A 40 -8.06 -3.63 -2.16
C GLY A 40 -6.57 -4.00 -2.26
N GLY A 41 -5.93 -3.71 -3.40
CA GLY A 41 -4.60 -4.22 -3.74
C GLY A 41 -3.44 -3.42 -3.16
N ILE A 42 -3.65 -2.20 -2.65
CA ILE A 42 -2.52 -1.41 -2.11
C ILE A 42 -1.92 -2.22 -0.96
N PRO A 43 -0.64 -2.65 -1.07
CA PRO A 43 0.01 -3.36 0.01
C PRO A 43 0.16 -2.35 1.16
N GLN A 44 -0.81 -2.35 2.07
CA GLN A 44 -0.57 -2.00 3.47
C GLN A 44 0.46 -3.02 3.93
N ARG A 45 1.76 -2.72 3.76
CA ARG A 45 2.77 -3.42 4.55
C ARG A 45 2.42 -3.08 5.99
N GLN A 46 1.70 -4.01 6.62
CA GLN A 46 1.53 -4.14 8.07
C GLN A 46 1.41 -2.79 8.77
N ILE A 47 0.21 -2.21 8.78
CA ILE A 47 -0.14 -1.43 9.97
C ILE A 47 -0.14 -2.48 11.07
N GLY A 48 0.89 -2.47 11.91
CA GLY A 48 0.96 -3.35 13.05
C GLY A 48 -0.29 -3.12 13.87
N ASP A 49 -1.08 -4.17 14.03
CA ASP A 49 -1.90 -4.39 15.22
C ASP A 49 -0.96 -4.40 16.44
N ALA A 50 -0.59 -3.21 16.86
CA ALA A 50 -0.12 -2.90 18.19
C ALA A 50 -0.78 -1.59 18.61
N ASP A 51 -2.09 -1.46 18.33
CA ASP A 51 -2.95 -0.58 19.12
C ASP A 51 -3.17 -1.29 20.46
N GLY A 52 -2.21 -1.09 21.36
CA GLY A 52 -2.37 -1.40 22.77
C GLY A 52 -3.46 -0.51 23.34
N ASN A 53 -4.71 -0.94 23.25
CA ASN A 53 -5.79 -0.72 24.20
C ASN A 53 -7.07 -1.40 23.70
N ASP A 54 -7.35 -2.59 24.23
CA ASP A 54 -8.71 -2.90 24.65
C ASP A 54 -8.66 -3.60 26.01
N ALA A 55 -9.44 -3.05 26.93
CA ALA A 55 -9.61 -3.54 28.27
C ALA A 55 -10.61 -4.71 28.26
N GLY A 56 -10.32 -5.79 29.00
CA GLY A 56 -11.33 -6.81 29.28
C GLY A 56 -10.80 -8.21 29.57
N ASP A 57 -10.13 -8.39 30.71
CA ASP A 57 -10.45 -9.36 31.79
C ASP A 57 -9.43 -9.17 32.93
#